data_AF-A0A1Z5K100-F1
#
_entry.id   AF-A0A1Z5K100-F1
#
_cell.length_a   1.000
_cell.length_b   1.000
_cell.length_c   1.000
_cell.angle_alpha   90.00
_cell.angle_beta   90.00
_cell.angle_gamma   90.00
#
_symmetry.space_group_name_H-M   'P 1'
#
loop_
_entity.id
_entity.type
_entity.pdbx_description
1 polymer ?
#
loop_
_entity_poly.entity_id
_entity_poly.type
_entity_poly.pdbx_seq_one_letter_code
_entity_poly.pdbx_strand_id
1 'polypeptide(L)'
;MKLQQQSLRLFWLLLFLTILSSHGKAARHANFAAKDDYYDILGVSKKANAKDIKAAYRKLALKYHPDKVPDDEKEKAEEIFVKVSEAYSILSDDDKRKVYDQYGKQGLEMMERGMDPNAGGFGSAGGGGFGGGQTYNFKFNAGSAGGHTFQFDPFSMFQEMFGAGGMGGFESGNFKVHFDGFDGGAQFGGGARPGKPKTAAPKVDWFKDIPNVTRLGKPKYPNEKSKYLWLIVFYDYQHPRSEKAKGPIETLASKISGSYKIGAMNCGRNKDEANFCLELGIDLEDLPQFAFVVAGQHTFYDDSKLPNARQLHEFVTQNMPTDNIRNINSVEHLQERLIEPLLHPSNEKHDAAILLLSDKYETGAMFASVAYQHRDKFLFGESRAKNLALAKEFDLKRYPLLLALVPAGHGDEEYNDEVDLVRFHNHPDLETINKWIDRLHTTQTTLGRRRRQRRKKEVHDEF
;
A
#
# COMPACT_ATOMS: atom_id res chain seq x y z
N MET A 1 -37.28 1.01 73.21
CA MET A 1 -35.90 1.02 72.66
C MET A 1 -35.45 -0.26 71.93
N LYS A 2 -36.26 -1.33 71.78
CA LYS A 2 -35.85 -2.55 71.04
C LYS A 2 -36.35 -2.65 69.58
N LEU A 3 -37.32 -1.83 69.18
CA LEU A 3 -37.91 -1.85 67.82
C LEU A 3 -37.15 -0.96 66.81
N GLN A 4 -36.49 0.10 67.25
CA GLN A 4 -35.68 0.95 66.38
C GLN A 4 -34.37 0.27 65.95
N GLN A 5 -33.84 -0.65 66.76
CA GLN A 5 -32.60 -1.36 66.48
C GLN A 5 -32.78 -2.57 65.54
N GLN A 6 -34.00 -3.09 65.40
CA GLN A 6 -34.32 -4.15 64.43
C GLN A 6 -34.51 -3.60 63.00
N SER A 7 -35.00 -2.36 62.87
CA SER A 7 -35.17 -1.72 61.56
C SER A 7 -33.83 -1.40 60.88
N LEU A 8 -32.80 -0.98 61.63
CA LEU A 8 -31.45 -0.75 61.07
C LEU A 8 -30.74 -2.05 60.68
N ARG A 9 -30.99 -3.17 61.37
CA ARG A 9 -30.41 -4.48 61.00
C ARG A 9 -31.02 -5.03 59.71
N LEU A 10 -32.32 -4.85 59.49
CA LEU A 10 -32.99 -5.21 58.24
C LEU A 10 -32.58 -4.29 57.09
N PHE A 11 -32.36 -3.00 57.35
CA PHE A 11 -31.90 -2.04 56.34
C PHE A 11 -30.44 -2.32 55.90
N TRP A 12 -29.55 -2.69 56.84
CA TRP A 12 -28.18 -3.13 56.51
C TRP A 12 -28.12 -4.53 55.87
N LEU A 13 -29.01 -5.46 56.24
CA LEU A 13 -29.11 -6.78 55.57
C LEU A 13 -29.64 -6.67 54.13
N LEU A 14 -30.60 -5.77 53.87
CA LEU A 14 -31.09 -5.52 52.51
C LEU A 14 -30.06 -4.77 51.66
N LEU A 15 -29.28 -3.83 52.23
CA LEU A 15 -28.16 -3.20 51.53
C LEU A 15 -27.05 -4.22 51.22
N PHE A 16 -26.76 -5.16 52.12
CA PHE A 16 -25.79 -6.25 51.90
C PHE A 16 -26.27 -7.29 50.87
N LEU A 17 -27.57 -7.60 50.83
CA LEU A 17 -28.15 -8.52 49.83
C LEU A 17 -28.25 -7.90 48.42
N THR A 18 -28.36 -6.58 48.29
CA THR A 18 -28.23 -5.89 47.00
C THR A 18 -26.78 -5.72 46.53
N ILE A 19 -25.80 -5.78 47.44
CA ILE A 19 -24.36 -5.76 47.10
C ILE A 19 -23.83 -7.17 46.75
N LEU A 20 -24.57 -8.24 47.11
CA LEU A 20 -24.28 -9.61 46.71
C LEU A 20 -25.05 -10.10 45.46
N SER A 21 -25.59 -9.18 44.65
CA SER A 21 -26.13 -9.49 43.31
C SER A 21 -25.44 -8.75 42.15
N SER A 22 -24.29 -8.09 42.39
CA SER A 22 -23.45 -7.55 41.30
C SER A 22 -22.14 -8.34 41.07
N HIS A 23 -21.85 -9.37 41.86
CA HIS A 23 -20.64 -10.20 41.69
C HIS A 23 -20.80 -11.32 40.64
N GLY A 24 -21.59 -11.07 39.58
CA GLY A 24 -21.90 -12.04 38.51
C GLY A 24 -21.29 -11.72 37.14
N LYS A 25 -20.40 -10.72 37.03
CA LYS A 25 -19.74 -10.38 35.74
C LYS A 25 -18.23 -10.15 35.84
N ALA A 26 -17.59 -10.58 36.93
CA ALA A 26 -16.12 -10.56 37.07
C ALA A 26 -15.46 -11.95 36.88
N ALA A 27 -16.20 -12.94 36.36
CA ALA A 27 -15.71 -14.31 36.13
C ALA A 27 -15.84 -14.75 34.65
N ARG A 28 -15.59 -13.83 33.71
CA ARG A 28 -15.37 -14.17 32.29
C ARG A 28 -14.17 -13.44 31.68
N HIS A 29 -13.21 -12.99 32.49
CA HIS A 29 -11.81 -13.00 32.04
C HIS A 29 -11.37 -14.45 32.10
N ALA A 30 -11.82 -15.25 31.11
CA ALA A 30 -11.32 -16.60 30.93
C ALA A 30 -9.79 -16.53 30.95
N ASN A 31 -9.16 -17.37 31.77
CA ASN A 31 -7.71 -17.52 31.92
C ASN A 31 -7.04 -17.75 30.54
N PHE A 32 -6.79 -16.69 29.79
CA PHE A 32 -5.99 -16.74 28.55
C PHE A 32 -4.51 -16.87 28.88
N ALA A 33 -4.08 -16.35 30.04
CA ALA A 33 -2.71 -16.48 30.53
C ALA A 33 -2.30 -17.94 30.82
N ALA A 34 -3.26 -18.84 31.10
CA ALA A 34 -3.00 -20.25 31.40
C ALA A 34 -3.29 -21.20 30.22
N LYS A 35 -3.70 -20.68 29.06
CA LYS A 35 -4.04 -21.49 27.88
C LYS A 35 -2.88 -21.47 26.91
N ASP A 36 -2.24 -22.62 26.75
CA ASP A 36 -1.10 -22.80 25.84
C ASP A 36 -1.49 -23.27 24.43
N ASP A 37 -2.71 -23.79 24.23
CA ASP A 37 -3.19 -24.25 22.93
C ASP A 37 -3.74 -23.08 22.08
N TYR A 38 -3.28 -22.93 20.83
CA TYR A 38 -3.66 -21.84 19.94
C TYR A 38 -5.15 -21.88 19.55
N TYR A 39 -5.78 -23.06 19.50
CA TYR A 39 -7.21 -23.17 19.26
C TYR A 39 -8.01 -22.65 20.46
N ASP A 40 -7.53 -22.93 21.67
CA ASP A 40 -8.13 -22.43 22.91
C ASP A 40 -7.90 -20.93 23.11
N ILE A 41 -6.78 -20.39 22.62
CA ILE A 41 -6.48 -18.96 22.57
C ILE A 41 -7.41 -18.23 21.58
N LEU A 42 -7.72 -18.81 20.43
CA LEU A 42 -8.72 -18.24 19.52
C LEU A 42 -10.16 -18.57 19.92
N GLY A 43 -10.37 -19.52 20.84
CA GLY A 43 -11.69 -19.96 21.27
C GLY A 43 -12.46 -20.70 20.17
N VAL A 44 -11.75 -21.45 19.32
CA VAL A 44 -12.31 -22.21 18.21
C VAL A 44 -12.00 -23.70 18.36
N SER A 45 -12.80 -24.56 17.72
CA SER A 45 -12.52 -26.00 17.72
C SER A 45 -11.29 -26.32 16.84
N LYS A 46 -10.57 -27.41 17.15
CA LYS A 46 -9.51 -27.93 16.25
C LYS A 46 -10.02 -28.24 14.84
N LYS A 47 -11.32 -28.50 14.68
CA LYS A 47 -11.99 -28.70 13.38
C LYS A 47 -12.44 -27.40 12.69
N ALA A 48 -12.13 -26.23 13.24
CA ALA A 48 -12.53 -24.94 12.68
C ALA A 48 -11.91 -24.73 11.29
N ASN A 49 -12.71 -24.23 10.36
CA ASN A 49 -12.21 -23.87 9.04
C ASN A 49 -11.50 -22.50 9.08
N ALA A 50 -10.77 -22.14 8.01
CA ALA A 50 -10.03 -20.88 7.96
C ALA A 50 -10.91 -19.63 8.14
N LYS A 51 -12.19 -19.69 7.74
CA LYS A 51 -13.14 -18.57 7.93
C LYS A 51 -13.49 -18.39 9.40
N ASP A 52 -13.68 -19.47 10.14
CA ASP A 52 -13.99 -19.46 11.57
C ASP A 52 -12.79 -18.95 12.39
N ILE A 53 -11.58 -19.39 12.04
CA ILE A 53 -10.32 -18.93 12.64
C ILE A 53 -10.14 -17.42 12.43
N LYS A 54 -10.35 -16.94 11.20
CA LYS A 54 -10.30 -15.51 10.87
C LYS A 54 -11.39 -14.70 11.55
N ALA A 55 -12.59 -15.25 11.69
CA ALA A 55 -13.69 -14.59 12.39
C ALA A 55 -13.43 -14.46 13.90
N ALA A 56 -12.87 -15.50 14.52
CA ALA A 56 -12.50 -15.51 15.92
C ALA A 56 -11.37 -14.52 16.22
N TYR A 57 -10.32 -14.49 15.39
CA TYR A 57 -9.24 -13.51 15.50
C TYR A 57 -9.77 -12.08 15.46
N ARG A 58 -10.61 -11.73 14.47
CA ARG A 58 -11.24 -10.40 14.39
C ARG A 58 -11.98 -10.00 15.66
N LYS A 59 -12.74 -10.93 16.22
CA LYS A 59 -13.55 -10.68 17.42
C LYS A 59 -12.67 -10.42 18.64
N LEU A 60 -11.57 -11.15 18.79
CA LEU A 60 -10.64 -11.00 19.91
C LEU A 60 -9.75 -9.76 19.74
N ALA A 61 -9.23 -9.51 18.55
CA ALA A 61 -8.42 -8.34 18.25
C ALA A 61 -9.20 -7.02 18.47
N LEU A 62 -10.49 -6.99 18.09
CA LEU A 62 -11.36 -5.84 18.40
C LEU A 62 -11.71 -5.71 19.88
N LYS A 63 -11.62 -6.79 20.66
CA LYS A 63 -11.95 -6.78 22.10
C LYS A 63 -10.78 -6.31 22.95
N TYR A 64 -9.56 -6.66 22.55
CA TYR A 64 -8.32 -6.35 23.28
C TYR A 64 -7.51 -5.21 22.64
N HIS A 65 -8.15 -4.37 21.81
CA HIS A 65 -7.52 -3.18 21.24
C HIS A 65 -7.30 -2.10 22.32
N PRO A 66 -6.14 -1.42 22.38
CA PRO A 66 -5.80 -0.44 23.43
C PRO A 66 -6.81 0.71 23.53
N ASP A 67 -7.42 1.10 22.40
CA ASP A 67 -8.46 2.14 22.36
C ASP A 67 -9.78 1.73 23.03
N LYS A 68 -10.00 0.44 23.30
CA LYS A 68 -11.27 -0.08 23.83
C LYS A 68 -11.13 -0.65 25.24
N VAL A 69 -9.93 -0.67 25.79
CA VAL A 69 -9.62 -1.23 27.09
C VAL A 69 -9.23 -0.09 28.05
N PRO A 70 -9.76 -0.08 29.29
CA PRO A 70 -9.37 0.89 30.33
C PRO A 70 -7.86 0.89 30.61
N ASP A 71 -7.32 2.02 31.05
CA ASP A 71 -5.88 2.20 31.27
C ASP A 71 -5.25 1.18 32.23
N ASP A 72 -6.01 0.71 33.22
CA ASP A 72 -5.61 -0.29 34.21
C ASP A 72 -5.58 -1.74 33.67
N GLU A 73 -6.14 -1.98 32.50
CA GLU A 73 -6.17 -3.28 31.83
C GLU A 73 -5.34 -3.34 30.54
N LYS A 74 -4.71 -2.23 30.13
CA LYS A 74 -3.95 -2.13 28.87
C LYS A 74 -2.82 -3.15 28.75
N GLU A 75 -2.02 -3.31 29.80
CA GLU A 75 -0.89 -4.27 29.81
C GLU A 75 -1.38 -5.72 29.62
N LYS A 76 -2.48 -6.09 30.28
CA LYS A 76 -3.09 -7.42 30.14
C LYS A 76 -3.73 -7.61 28.75
N ALA A 77 -4.33 -6.57 28.20
CA ALA A 77 -4.90 -6.61 26.87
C ALA A 77 -3.83 -6.75 25.79
N GLU A 78 -2.70 -6.06 25.93
CA GLU A 78 -1.53 -6.20 25.06
C GLU A 78 -0.99 -7.63 25.09
N GLU A 79 -0.79 -8.21 26.28
CA GLU A 79 -0.30 -9.59 26.41
C GLU A 79 -1.24 -10.62 25.77
N ILE A 80 -2.56 -10.45 25.95
CA ILE A 80 -3.57 -11.29 25.30
C ILE A 80 -3.58 -11.07 23.79
N PHE A 81 -3.41 -9.83 23.33
CA PHE A 81 -3.41 -9.48 21.92
C PHE A 81 -2.22 -10.09 21.17
N VAL A 82 -1.03 -10.10 21.79
CA VAL A 82 0.16 -10.79 21.28
C VAL A 82 -0.14 -12.28 21.09
N LYS A 83 -0.66 -12.96 22.12
CA LYS A 83 -1.00 -14.39 22.09
C LYS A 83 -2.05 -14.72 21.02
N VAL A 84 -3.07 -13.87 20.89
CA VAL A 84 -4.13 -14.02 19.88
C VAL A 84 -3.58 -13.84 18.45
N SER A 85 -2.64 -12.93 18.27
CA SER A 85 -1.99 -12.68 16.97
C SER A 85 -1.04 -13.82 16.58
N GLU A 86 -0.28 -14.35 17.53
CA GLU A 86 0.57 -15.54 17.36
C GLU A 86 -0.29 -16.77 17.01
N ALA A 87 -1.36 -17.03 17.76
CA ALA A 87 -2.26 -18.14 17.47
C ALA A 87 -2.86 -18.04 16.06
N TYR A 88 -3.20 -16.82 15.61
CA TYR A 88 -3.71 -16.60 14.26
C TYR A 88 -2.65 -16.82 13.18
N SER A 89 -1.40 -16.37 13.38
CA SER A 89 -0.33 -16.52 12.37
C SER A 89 0.02 -17.99 12.12
N ILE A 90 -0.12 -18.85 13.14
CA ILE A 90 0.08 -20.29 13.03
C ILE A 90 -1.15 -20.98 12.44
N LEU A 91 -2.35 -20.70 12.96
CA LEU A 91 -3.56 -21.44 12.57
C LEU A 91 -4.17 -20.99 11.24
N SER A 92 -3.79 -19.83 10.71
CA SER A 92 -4.25 -19.33 9.40
C SER A 92 -3.43 -19.84 8.22
N ASP A 93 -2.22 -20.36 8.47
CA ASP A 93 -1.36 -20.98 7.48
C ASP A 93 -1.53 -22.50 7.53
N ASP A 94 -1.93 -23.11 6.41
CA ASP A 94 -2.28 -24.53 6.38
C ASP A 94 -1.08 -25.45 6.67
N ASP A 95 0.15 -25.04 6.37
CA ASP A 95 1.35 -25.85 6.59
C ASP A 95 1.86 -25.72 8.03
N LYS A 96 1.84 -24.50 8.59
CA LYS A 96 2.13 -24.29 10.03
C LYS A 96 1.07 -24.95 10.91
N ARG A 97 -0.19 -24.89 10.53
CA ARG A 97 -1.29 -25.56 11.23
C ARG A 97 -1.10 -27.08 11.27
N LYS A 98 -0.72 -27.71 10.16
CA LYS A 98 -0.43 -29.17 10.13
C LYS A 98 0.71 -29.54 11.07
N VAL A 99 1.82 -28.78 11.03
CA VAL A 99 2.97 -29.01 11.93
C VAL A 99 2.57 -28.84 13.39
N TYR A 100 1.78 -27.79 13.68
CA TYR A 100 1.25 -27.56 15.02
C TYR A 100 0.29 -28.66 15.49
N ASP A 101 -0.59 -29.15 14.62
CA ASP A 101 -1.53 -30.23 14.92
C ASP A 101 -0.81 -31.57 15.18
N GLN A 102 0.33 -31.79 14.53
CA GLN A 102 1.09 -33.04 14.57
C GLN A 102 2.15 -33.07 15.70
N TYR A 103 2.81 -31.93 15.97
CA TYR A 103 3.99 -31.86 16.83
C TYR A 103 3.91 -30.74 17.89
N GLY A 104 2.80 -30.00 17.95
CA GLY A 104 2.62 -28.88 18.86
C GLY A 104 3.60 -27.72 18.61
N LYS A 105 3.80 -26.86 19.62
CA LYS A 105 4.73 -25.72 19.54
C LYS A 105 6.17 -26.14 19.23
N GLN A 106 6.58 -27.33 19.69
CA GLN A 106 7.93 -27.86 19.45
C GLN A 106 8.19 -28.13 17.96
N GLY A 107 7.20 -28.59 17.21
CA GLY A 107 7.32 -28.77 15.76
C GLY A 107 7.51 -27.44 15.01
N LEU A 108 6.85 -26.38 15.48
CA LEU A 108 7.02 -25.04 14.92
C LEU A 108 8.43 -24.52 15.17
N GLU A 109 8.97 -24.69 16.38
CA GLU A 109 10.36 -24.31 16.72
C GLU A 109 11.40 -25.07 15.88
N MET A 110 11.17 -26.36 15.57
CA MET A 110 12.03 -27.13 14.68
C MET A 110 11.97 -26.60 13.24
N MET A 111 10.77 -26.26 12.77
CA MET A 111 10.55 -25.60 11.50
C MET A 111 11.31 -24.26 11.44
N GLU A 112 11.33 -23.49 12.54
CA GLU A 112 12.04 -22.21 12.65
C GLU A 112 13.56 -22.34 12.56
N ARG A 113 14.10 -23.52 12.91
CA ARG A 113 15.53 -23.83 12.82
C ARG A 113 15.92 -24.50 11.50
N GLY A 114 15.00 -24.58 10.54
CA GLY A 114 15.26 -25.16 9.22
C GLY A 114 15.37 -26.69 9.20
N MET A 115 14.89 -27.36 10.26
CA MET A 115 14.82 -28.82 10.33
C MET A 115 13.39 -29.26 10.03
N ASP A 116 13.20 -30.07 8.99
CA ASP A 116 11.89 -30.60 8.61
C ASP A 116 11.49 -31.75 9.55
N PRO A 117 10.46 -31.58 10.41
CA PRO A 117 10.01 -32.62 11.33
C PRO A 117 9.28 -33.78 10.64
N ASN A 118 8.94 -33.67 9.35
CA ASN A 118 8.35 -34.74 8.55
C ASN A 118 9.37 -35.50 7.68
N ALA A 119 10.63 -35.08 7.66
CA ALA A 119 11.71 -35.81 7.00
C ALA A 119 12.18 -36.98 7.88
N GLY A 120 11.43 -38.08 7.85
CA GLY A 120 11.86 -39.33 8.46
C GLY A 120 13.08 -39.92 7.73
N GLY A 121 14.19 -40.15 8.44
CA GLY A 121 15.25 -41.04 7.94
C GLY A 121 16.66 -40.75 8.44
N PHE A 122 17.09 -41.52 9.44
CA PHE A 122 18.50 -41.76 9.76
C PHE A 122 19.18 -42.44 8.55
N GLY A 123 20.24 -41.85 7.99
CA GLY A 123 21.25 -42.57 7.21
C GLY A 123 21.38 -42.27 5.70
N SER A 124 22.64 -42.30 5.27
CA SER A 124 23.18 -42.44 3.92
C SER A 124 23.30 -41.24 2.97
N ALA A 125 24.58 -40.98 2.71
CA ALA A 125 25.21 -40.31 1.58
C ALA A 125 24.51 -40.41 0.20
N GLY A 126 24.58 -39.28 -0.53
CA GLY A 126 24.80 -39.27 -1.98
C GLY A 126 23.57 -39.07 -2.87
N GLY A 127 23.67 -38.10 -3.77
CA GLY A 127 22.87 -38.04 -5.01
C GLY A 127 21.69 -37.08 -4.98
N GLY A 128 21.68 -36.12 -5.91
CA GLY A 128 20.68 -35.06 -5.99
C GLY A 128 19.26 -35.51 -6.35
N GLY A 129 18.29 -34.63 -6.07
CA GLY A 129 16.89 -34.78 -6.45
C GLY A 129 16.03 -33.63 -5.91
N PHE A 130 15.15 -33.12 -6.77
CA PHE A 130 14.28 -31.95 -6.60
C PHE A 130 13.29 -32.03 -5.42
N GLY A 131 12.97 -30.87 -4.82
CA GLY A 131 11.80 -30.68 -3.94
C GLY A 131 11.73 -29.25 -3.41
N GLY A 132 10.77 -28.45 -3.90
CA GLY A 132 10.59 -27.05 -3.52
C GLY A 132 9.56 -26.88 -2.39
N GLY A 133 9.91 -25.99 -1.44
CA GLY A 133 9.04 -25.48 -0.38
C GLY A 133 9.89 -24.61 0.55
N GLN A 134 9.86 -23.27 0.39
CA GLN A 134 10.62 -22.35 1.22
C GLN A 134 9.72 -21.80 2.33
N THR A 135 10.01 -22.20 3.56
CA THR A 135 9.31 -21.84 4.78
C THR A 135 9.84 -20.53 5.35
N TYR A 136 8.95 -19.59 5.72
CA TYR A 136 9.29 -18.36 6.48
C TYR A 136 8.92 -18.53 7.96
N ASN A 137 9.88 -18.34 8.86
CA ASN A 137 9.66 -18.38 10.31
C ASN A 137 10.07 -17.08 11.02
N PHE A 138 9.28 -16.72 12.04
CA PHE A 138 9.20 -15.40 12.68
C PHE A 138 9.44 -15.58 14.19
N LYS A 139 10.58 -15.10 14.70
CA LYS A 139 10.86 -15.14 16.13
C LYS A 139 10.14 -14.02 16.89
N PHE A 140 9.38 -14.37 17.92
CA PHE A 140 8.96 -13.46 19.00
C PHE A 140 9.75 -13.80 20.25
N ASN A 141 10.57 -12.87 20.76
CA ASN A 141 11.20 -13.01 22.08
C ASN A 141 10.87 -11.79 22.94
N ALA A 142 10.10 -12.00 23.99
CA ALA A 142 9.83 -11.03 25.04
C ALA A 142 10.85 -11.24 26.17
N GLY A 143 11.90 -10.42 26.20
CA GLY A 143 12.78 -10.37 27.37
C GLY A 143 14.26 -10.03 27.09
N SER A 144 14.63 -8.82 27.51
CA SER A 144 15.96 -8.37 27.94
C SER A 144 17.05 -8.01 26.92
N ALA A 145 17.36 -6.71 26.91
CA ALA A 145 18.66 -6.06 26.78
C ALA A 145 19.56 -6.36 25.55
N GLY A 146 19.52 -5.42 24.60
CA GLY A 146 20.68 -5.05 23.77
C GLY A 146 20.73 -5.63 22.35
N GLY A 147 20.56 -4.75 21.35
CA GLY A 147 21.02 -4.97 19.97
C GLY A 147 20.01 -5.64 19.02
N HIS A 148 19.52 -4.84 18.05
CA HIS A 148 18.79 -5.24 16.83
C HIS A 148 17.71 -6.33 16.97
N THR A 149 16.50 -5.91 17.34
CA THR A 149 15.27 -6.71 17.16
C THR A 149 14.29 -5.96 16.26
N PHE A 150 13.78 -6.65 15.24
CA PHE A 150 12.63 -6.21 14.44
C PHE A 150 11.41 -6.12 15.36
N GLN A 151 11.00 -4.91 15.71
CA GLN A 151 9.82 -4.70 16.54
C GLN A 151 8.57 -4.77 15.65
N PHE A 152 8.06 -5.99 15.42
CA PHE A 152 6.73 -6.20 14.85
C PHE A 152 5.70 -5.79 15.90
N ASP A 153 5.03 -4.67 15.68
CA ASP A 153 3.87 -4.26 16.48
C ASP A 153 2.66 -5.09 16.02
N PRO A 154 2.13 -6.02 16.85
CA PRO A 154 0.98 -6.84 16.48
C PRO A 154 -0.25 -6.00 16.11
N PHE A 155 -0.39 -4.78 16.65
CA PHE A 155 -1.51 -3.88 16.34
C PHE A 155 -1.43 -3.38 14.89
N SER A 156 -0.22 -3.17 14.37
CA SER A 156 -0.01 -2.85 12.96
C SER A 156 -0.48 -3.96 12.01
N MET A 157 -0.37 -5.23 12.41
CA MET A 157 -0.85 -6.39 11.64
C MET A 157 -2.39 -6.43 11.57
N PHE A 158 -3.08 -6.12 12.67
CA PHE A 158 -4.55 -6.00 12.66
C PHE A 158 -5.00 -4.80 11.83
N GLN A 159 -4.31 -3.67 11.92
CA GLN A 159 -4.61 -2.46 11.14
C GLN A 159 -4.31 -2.65 9.64
N GLU A 160 -3.27 -3.41 9.27
CA GLU A 160 -2.97 -3.78 7.88
C GLU A 160 -3.99 -4.78 7.32
N MET A 161 -4.47 -5.71 8.15
CA MET A 161 -5.41 -6.75 7.73
C MET A 161 -6.89 -6.31 7.73
N PHE A 162 -7.28 -5.38 8.62
CA PHE A 162 -8.68 -4.99 8.84
C PHE A 162 -8.91 -3.48 8.88
N GLY A 163 -7.86 -2.66 8.92
CA GLY A 163 -7.92 -1.20 8.91
C GLY A 163 -8.12 -0.58 7.52
N ALA A 164 -8.26 -1.39 6.48
CA ALA A 164 -8.83 -0.99 5.20
C ALA A 164 -10.25 -1.57 5.09
N GLY A 165 -11.25 -0.70 5.22
CA GLY A 165 -12.65 -1.10 5.29
C GLY A 165 -13.12 -1.96 4.11
N GLY A 166 -13.57 -3.17 4.42
CA GLY A 166 -14.78 -3.78 3.86
C GLY A 166 -14.81 -4.25 2.39
N MET A 167 -14.99 -5.58 2.25
CA MET A 167 -15.44 -6.37 1.08
C MET A 167 -14.37 -6.86 0.08
N GLY A 168 -14.37 -8.19 -0.10
CA GLY A 168 -13.37 -9.03 -0.79
C GLY A 168 -13.16 -8.75 -2.28
N GLY A 169 -12.21 -9.37 -2.95
CA GLY A 169 -11.28 -10.43 -2.58
C GLY A 169 -10.42 -10.76 -3.81
N PHE A 170 -9.18 -11.17 -3.60
CA PHE A 170 -8.28 -11.75 -4.63
C PHE A 170 -7.27 -12.60 -3.85
N GLU A 171 -7.32 -13.93 -3.93
CA GLU A 171 -6.84 -14.80 -5.01
C GLU A 171 -5.29 -14.90 -5.02
N SER A 172 -4.86 -15.97 -4.33
CA SER A 172 -3.67 -16.81 -4.51
C SER A 172 -2.75 -16.50 -5.71
N GLY A 173 -1.43 -16.45 -5.48
CA GLY A 173 -0.48 -16.72 -6.56
C GLY A 173 0.98 -16.35 -6.34
N ASN A 174 1.70 -17.19 -5.58
CA ASN A 174 3.09 -17.60 -5.76
C ASN A 174 4.21 -16.59 -6.09
N PHE A 175 4.90 -16.27 -5.01
CA PHE A 175 6.25 -15.77 -4.86
C PHE A 175 7.32 -16.84 -5.20
N LYS A 176 8.44 -16.46 -5.84
CA LYS A 176 9.67 -17.27 -5.97
C LYS A 176 10.90 -16.37 -5.85
N VAL A 177 11.72 -16.60 -4.82
CA VAL A 177 13.03 -15.94 -4.62
C VAL A 177 14.11 -16.99 -4.42
N HIS A 178 15.28 -16.72 -5.02
CA HIS A 178 16.56 -17.41 -4.87
C HIS A 178 17.35 -16.75 -3.72
N PHE A 179 18.02 -17.53 -2.87
CA PHE A 179 18.88 -17.06 -1.79
C PHE A 179 20.27 -17.66 -1.97
N ASP A 180 21.31 -16.85 -1.78
CA ASP A 180 22.71 -17.28 -1.68
C ASP A 180 23.36 -16.66 -0.44
N GLY A 181 24.11 -17.47 0.30
CA GLY A 181 25.19 -17.02 1.16
C GLY A 181 25.13 -17.47 2.61
N PHE A 182 25.85 -18.55 2.93
CA PHE A 182 26.54 -18.65 4.21
C PHE A 182 27.99 -19.05 3.98
N ASP A 183 28.88 -18.18 4.46
CA ASP A 183 30.33 -18.31 4.46
C ASP A 183 30.79 -19.02 5.74
N GLY A 184 31.79 -19.87 5.64
CA GLY A 184 32.26 -20.70 6.75
C GLY A 184 33.51 -21.48 6.36
N GLY A 185 34.66 -20.89 6.65
CA GLY A 185 35.98 -21.36 6.23
C GLY A 185 36.39 -22.73 6.75
N ALA A 186 37.12 -23.46 5.90
CA ALA A 186 38.01 -24.53 6.32
C ALA A 186 39.29 -24.45 5.47
N GLN A 187 40.39 -24.33 6.20
CA GLN A 187 41.77 -24.26 5.71
C GLN A 187 42.25 -25.67 5.33
N PHE A 188 42.55 -25.91 4.05
CA PHE A 188 43.33 -27.07 3.63
C PHE A 188 44.30 -26.69 2.51
N GLY A 189 45.58 -26.96 2.76
CA GLY A 189 46.68 -26.70 1.83
C GLY A 189 46.79 -27.74 0.72
N GLY A 190 47.32 -27.31 -0.43
CA GLY A 190 47.74 -28.21 -1.50
C GLY A 190 47.93 -27.53 -2.86
N GLY A 191 49.20 -27.33 -3.26
CA GLY A 191 49.68 -27.39 -4.65
C GLY A 191 49.14 -26.37 -5.66
N ALA A 192 49.87 -25.28 -5.87
CA ALA A 192 49.64 -24.32 -6.95
C ALA A 192 49.93 -24.94 -8.33
N ARG A 193 48.94 -24.89 -9.24
CA ARG A 193 49.12 -24.93 -10.70
C ARG A 193 48.59 -23.60 -11.28
N PRO A 194 49.26 -23.00 -12.29
CA PRO A 194 48.85 -21.72 -12.84
C PRO A 194 47.56 -21.90 -13.66
N GLY A 195 46.45 -21.37 -13.13
CA GLY A 195 45.15 -21.36 -13.79
C GLY A 195 45.05 -20.24 -14.84
N LYS A 196 44.43 -20.57 -15.98
CA LYS A 196 44.02 -19.63 -17.03
C LYS A 196 43.21 -18.44 -16.44
N PRO A 197 43.24 -17.25 -17.07
CA PRO A 197 42.51 -16.09 -16.58
C PRO A 197 41.02 -16.42 -16.44
N LYS A 198 40.48 -16.20 -15.23
CA LYS A 198 39.06 -16.36 -14.93
C LYS A 198 38.27 -15.40 -15.82
N THR A 199 37.46 -15.94 -16.71
CA THR A 199 36.42 -15.18 -17.41
C THR A 199 35.53 -14.51 -16.37
N ALA A 200 35.37 -13.19 -16.46
CA ALA A 200 34.55 -12.40 -15.55
C ALA A 200 33.14 -13.01 -15.44
N ALA A 201 32.59 -13.06 -14.22
CA ALA A 201 31.21 -13.48 -14.00
C ALA A 201 30.25 -12.66 -14.89
N PRO A 202 29.19 -13.26 -15.43
CA PRO A 202 28.23 -12.54 -16.27
C PRO A 202 27.62 -11.39 -15.48
N LYS A 203 27.64 -10.18 -16.06
CA LYS A 203 27.04 -8.99 -15.45
C LYS A 203 25.53 -9.18 -15.32
N VAL A 204 25.03 -9.35 -14.09
CA VAL A 204 23.60 -9.54 -13.81
C VAL A 204 22.91 -8.17 -13.75
N ASP A 205 21.83 -8.00 -14.52
CA ASP A 205 20.99 -6.81 -14.42
C ASP A 205 19.99 -6.94 -13.27
N TRP A 206 20.30 -6.31 -12.14
CA TRP A 206 19.53 -6.44 -10.90
C TRP A 206 18.07 -5.98 -10.99
N PHE A 207 17.75 -5.09 -11.93
CA PHE A 207 16.42 -4.48 -12.07
C PHE A 207 15.62 -5.06 -13.25
N LYS A 208 16.22 -5.94 -14.06
CA LYS A 208 15.60 -6.47 -15.28
C LYS A 208 14.34 -7.29 -15.01
N ASP A 209 14.35 -8.09 -13.94
CA ASP A 209 13.29 -9.07 -13.65
C ASP A 209 12.30 -8.57 -12.59
N ILE A 210 12.41 -7.30 -12.17
CA ILE A 210 11.50 -6.70 -11.20
C ILE A 210 10.24 -6.23 -11.93
N PRO A 211 9.03 -6.71 -11.55
CA PRO A 211 7.79 -6.25 -12.15
C PRO A 211 7.59 -4.75 -11.91
N ASN A 212 6.93 -4.07 -12.86
CA ASN A 212 6.65 -2.63 -12.82
C ASN A 212 7.88 -1.70 -12.80
N VAL A 213 9.09 -2.23 -12.96
CA VAL A 213 10.32 -1.44 -13.17
C VAL A 213 10.65 -1.43 -14.66
N THR A 214 10.73 -0.23 -15.24
CA THR A 214 11.08 -0.06 -16.65
C THR A 214 12.57 0.18 -16.81
N ARG A 215 13.23 -0.64 -17.62
CA ARG A 215 14.63 -0.37 -18.00
C ARG A 215 14.69 0.86 -18.90
N LEU A 216 15.43 1.87 -18.45
CA LEU A 216 15.64 3.12 -19.16
C LEU A 216 17.01 3.16 -19.82
N GLY A 217 17.12 4.08 -20.77
CA GLY A 217 18.34 4.47 -21.47
C GLY A 217 18.02 5.73 -22.28
N LYS A 218 19.03 6.40 -22.84
CA LYS A 218 18.88 7.70 -23.53
C LYS A 218 17.63 7.81 -24.44
N PRO A 219 17.29 6.83 -25.31
CA PRO A 219 16.14 6.96 -26.23
C PRO A 219 14.77 6.87 -25.54
N LYS A 220 14.69 6.24 -24.38
CA LYS A 220 13.44 5.99 -23.64
C LYS A 220 13.31 6.86 -22.39
N TYR A 221 14.27 7.75 -22.17
CA TYR A 221 14.31 8.60 -21.00
C TYR A 221 13.12 9.59 -21.03
N PRO A 222 12.40 9.79 -19.90
CA PRO A 222 11.26 10.71 -19.87
C PRO A 222 11.69 12.15 -20.13
N ASN A 223 10.98 12.81 -21.05
CA ASN A 223 11.21 14.22 -21.42
C ASN A 223 10.00 15.09 -21.04
N GLU A 224 10.00 16.35 -21.48
CA GLU A 224 8.93 17.34 -21.27
C GLU A 224 7.54 16.85 -21.71
N LYS A 225 7.48 15.97 -22.72
CA LYS A 225 6.23 15.40 -23.23
C LYS A 225 5.79 14.14 -22.47
N SER A 226 6.53 13.72 -21.45
CA SER A 226 6.15 12.56 -20.64
C SER A 226 4.80 12.81 -19.95
N LYS A 227 3.85 11.91 -20.22
CA LYS A 227 2.56 11.88 -19.52
C LYS A 227 2.66 11.30 -18.12
N TYR A 228 3.72 10.57 -17.83
CA TYR A 228 3.89 9.88 -16.55
C TYR A 228 4.93 10.59 -15.69
N LEU A 229 4.71 10.51 -14.38
CA LEU A 229 5.67 10.85 -13.34
C LEU A 229 6.61 9.65 -13.14
N TRP A 230 7.90 9.89 -12.94
CA TRP A 230 8.90 8.82 -12.88
C TRP A 230 9.75 8.93 -11.61
N LEU A 231 9.90 7.83 -10.88
CA LEU A 231 11.01 7.65 -9.95
C LEU A 231 12.09 6.83 -10.66
N ILE A 232 13.29 7.38 -10.81
CA ILE A 232 14.38 6.73 -11.53
C ILE A 232 15.51 6.43 -10.56
N VAL A 233 15.95 5.17 -10.54
CA VAL A 233 17.21 4.77 -9.92
C VAL A 233 18.32 4.74 -10.97
N PHE A 234 19.38 5.50 -10.72
CA PHE A 234 20.61 5.48 -11.50
C PHE A 234 21.61 4.58 -10.80
N TYR A 235 22.19 3.63 -11.53
CA TYR A 235 23.03 2.60 -10.93
C TYR A 235 24.11 2.11 -11.89
N ASP A 236 25.06 1.33 -11.36
CA ASP A 236 26.08 0.61 -12.13
C ASP A 236 26.27 -0.79 -11.52
N TYR A 237 26.39 -1.81 -12.38
CA TYR A 237 26.68 -3.20 -12.02
C TYR A 237 27.96 -3.35 -11.20
N GLN A 238 28.93 -2.45 -11.36
CA GLN A 238 30.22 -2.52 -10.66
C GLN A 238 30.21 -1.80 -9.32
N HIS A 239 29.20 -0.99 -9.03
CA HIS A 239 29.17 -0.17 -7.83
C HIS A 239 28.53 -0.94 -6.64
N PRO A 240 29.26 -1.22 -5.55
CA PRO A 240 28.79 -2.10 -4.46
C PRO A 240 27.50 -1.62 -3.76
N ARG A 241 27.27 -0.29 -3.71
CA ARG A 241 26.03 0.25 -3.12
C ARG A 241 24.81 0.05 -4.02
N SER A 242 25.01 -0.08 -5.33
CA SER A 242 23.91 -0.13 -6.31
C SER A 242 23.09 -1.42 -6.18
N GLU A 243 23.72 -2.53 -5.83
CA GLU A 243 23.02 -3.79 -5.56
C GLU A 243 22.01 -3.64 -4.41
N LYS A 244 22.38 -2.88 -3.37
CA LYS A 244 21.54 -2.68 -2.19
C LYS A 244 20.24 -1.91 -2.50
N ALA A 245 20.21 -1.12 -3.58
CA ALA A 245 19.01 -0.39 -4.01
C ALA A 245 17.90 -1.30 -4.56
N LYS A 246 18.24 -2.56 -4.91
CA LYS A 246 17.27 -3.53 -5.46
C LYS A 246 16.09 -3.76 -4.53
N GLY A 247 16.34 -4.05 -3.25
CA GLY A 247 15.31 -4.39 -2.26
C GLY A 247 14.27 -3.28 -2.05
N PRO A 248 14.68 -2.02 -1.78
CA PRO A 248 13.76 -0.89 -1.69
C PRO A 248 12.92 -0.68 -2.95
N ILE A 249 13.54 -0.78 -4.14
CA ILE A 249 12.86 -0.58 -5.41
C ILE A 249 11.85 -1.70 -5.71
N GLU A 250 12.21 -2.96 -5.44
CA GLU A 250 11.31 -4.12 -5.61
C GLU A 250 10.10 -4.02 -4.67
N THR A 251 10.35 -3.66 -3.40
CA THR A 251 9.29 -3.44 -2.41
C THR A 251 8.38 -2.28 -2.83
N LEU A 252 8.95 -1.21 -3.40
CA LEU A 252 8.17 -0.09 -3.86
C LEU A 252 7.33 -0.46 -5.09
N ALA A 253 7.94 -1.11 -6.09
CA ALA A 253 7.30 -1.49 -7.35
C ALA A 253 6.13 -2.47 -7.19
N SER A 254 6.17 -3.32 -6.17
CA SER A 254 5.08 -4.24 -5.83
C SER A 254 3.93 -3.56 -5.07
N LYS A 255 4.20 -2.48 -4.33
CA LYS A 255 3.19 -1.80 -3.49
C LYS A 255 2.54 -0.60 -4.17
N ILE A 256 3.22 0.06 -5.12
CA ILE A 256 2.65 1.25 -5.76
C ILE A 256 1.52 0.88 -6.72
N SER A 257 0.39 1.55 -6.60
CA SER A 257 -0.79 1.37 -7.45
C SER A 257 -0.64 1.97 -8.87
N GLY A 258 0.59 2.09 -9.36
CA GLY A 258 0.91 2.74 -10.63
C GLY A 258 0.84 4.28 -10.60
N SER A 259 0.66 4.90 -9.42
CA SER A 259 0.59 6.36 -9.26
C SER A 259 1.79 7.11 -9.85
N TYR A 260 2.93 6.45 -9.99
CA TYR A 260 4.07 6.88 -10.79
C TYR A 260 4.75 5.65 -11.36
N LYS A 261 5.59 5.83 -12.38
CA LYS A 261 6.40 4.76 -12.95
C LYS A 261 7.74 4.68 -12.25
N ILE A 262 8.30 3.48 -12.15
CA ILE A 262 9.66 3.28 -11.67
C ILE A 262 10.54 2.95 -12.88
N GLY A 263 11.65 3.68 -13.00
CA GLY A 263 12.66 3.49 -14.03
C GLY A 263 13.99 3.05 -13.41
N ALA A 264 14.73 2.20 -14.11
CA ALA A 264 16.09 1.83 -13.74
C ALA A 264 17.04 2.16 -14.89
N MET A 265 18.01 3.02 -14.64
CA MET A 265 18.99 3.48 -15.61
C MET A 265 20.39 3.04 -15.22
N ASN A 266 21.03 2.25 -16.09
CA ASN A 266 22.38 1.80 -15.86
C ASN A 266 23.40 2.73 -16.52
N CYS A 267 24.11 3.50 -15.72
CA CYS A 267 25.14 4.42 -16.17
C CYS A 267 26.45 3.71 -16.57
N GLY A 268 26.75 2.54 -16.00
CA GLY A 268 27.93 1.74 -16.33
C GLY A 268 27.77 0.78 -17.51
N ARG A 269 26.66 0.86 -18.26
CA ARG A 269 26.36 -0.08 -19.34
C ARG A 269 27.30 0.08 -20.55
N ASN A 270 27.48 1.30 -21.01
CA ASN A 270 28.37 1.68 -22.12
C ASN A 270 28.73 3.16 -21.99
N LYS A 271 29.66 3.65 -22.83
CA LYS A 271 30.12 5.05 -22.78
C LYS A 271 29.00 6.06 -23.06
N ASP A 272 28.06 5.72 -23.93
CA ASP A 272 26.97 6.63 -24.31
C ASP A 272 25.98 6.87 -23.15
N GLU A 273 25.61 5.81 -22.42
CA GLU A 273 24.75 5.90 -21.24
C GLU A 273 25.49 6.57 -20.07
N ALA A 274 26.80 6.32 -19.90
CA ALA A 274 27.62 7.01 -18.92
C ALA A 274 27.66 8.53 -19.18
N ASN A 275 27.93 8.93 -20.42
CA ASN A 275 27.94 10.34 -20.83
C ASN A 275 26.56 10.98 -20.63
N PHE A 276 25.48 10.25 -20.96
CA PHE A 276 24.14 10.75 -20.74
C PHE A 276 23.79 10.88 -19.25
N CYS A 277 24.21 9.95 -18.38
CA CYS A 277 24.06 10.15 -16.93
C CYS A 277 24.80 11.41 -16.45
N LEU A 278 26.01 11.68 -16.95
CA LEU A 278 26.73 12.93 -16.66
C LEU A 278 25.99 14.17 -17.18
N GLU A 279 25.42 14.12 -18.39
CA GLU A 279 24.56 15.19 -18.95
C GLU A 279 23.34 15.47 -18.06
N LEU A 280 22.81 14.46 -17.38
CA LEU A 280 21.70 14.57 -16.42
C LEU A 280 22.13 15.06 -15.02
N GLY A 281 23.44 15.31 -14.81
CA GLY A 281 23.97 15.74 -13.51
C GLY A 281 24.16 14.61 -12.50
N ILE A 282 24.20 13.35 -12.94
CA ILE A 282 24.46 12.20 -12.06
C ILE A 282 25.96 12.10 -11.78
N ASP A 283 26.31 12.02 -10.50
CA ASP A 283 27.66 11.69 -10.07
C ASP A 283 27.87 10.16 -10.15
N LEU A 284 28.73 9.74 -11.08
CA LEU A 284 29.05 8.33 -11.31
C LEU A 284 29.86 7.72 -10.15
N GLU A 285 30.50 8.54 -9.31
CA GLU A 285 31.25 8.08 -8.13
C GLU A 285 30.32 7.83 -6.93
N ASP A 286 29.17 8.49 -6.88
CA ASP A 286 28.20 8.37 -5.79
C ASP A 286 26.93 7.59 -6.19
N LEU A 287 27.10 6.47 -6.89
CA LEU A 287 25.97 5.60 -7.24
C LEU A 287 25.54 4.71 -6.06
N PRO A 288 24.28 4.27 -5.94
CA PRO A 288 23.14 4.67 -6.77
C PRO A 288 22.59 6.03 -6.34
N GLN A 289 21.97 6.73 -7.29
CA GLN A 289 21.22 7.96 -7.03
C GLN A 289 19.75 7.78 -7.42
N PHE A 290 18.86 8.50 -6.76
CA PHE A 290 17.42 8.46 -7.03
C PHE A 290 16.95 9.85 -7.43
N ALA A 291 16.19 9.93 -8.52
CA ALA A 291 15.56 11.17 -8.94
C ALA A 291 14.08 10.96 -9.21
N PHE A 292 13.27 11.92 -8.76
CA PHE A 292 11.91 12.07 -9.24
C PHE A 292 11.92 12.99 -10.46
N VAL A 293 11.34 12.53 -11.56
CA VAL A 293 11.36 13.20 -12.85
C VAL A 293 9.96 13.59 -13.29
N VAL A 294 9.75 14.89 -13.47
CA VAL A 294 8.49 15.52 -13.90
C VAL A 294 8.79 16.36 -15.13
N ALA A 295 8.14 16.06 -16.25
CA ALA A 295 8.37 16.75 -17.52
C ALA A 295 9.87 16.90 -17.88
N GLY A 296 10.68 15.87 -17.60
CA GLY A 296 12.11 15.87 -17.88
C GLY A 296 12.99 16.64 -16.90
N GLN A 297 12.40 17.31 -15.90
CA GLN A 297 13.13 17.96 -14.81
C GLN A 297 13.36 16.99 -13.66
N HIS A 298 14.56 17.04 -13.06
CA HIS A 298 15.01 16.13 -12.02
C HIS A 298 14.97 16.80 -10.65
N THR A 299 14.30 16.14 -9.71
CA THR A 299 14.47 16.40 -8.28
C THR A 299 15.21 15.21 -7.69
N PHE A 300 16.41 15.44 -7.16
CA PHE A 300 17.24 14.39 -6.57
C PHE A 300 16.86 14.12 -5.12
N TYR A 301 16.95 12.85 -4.72
CA TYR A 301 16.81 12.46 -3.32
C TYR A 301 18.10 12.80 -2.56
N ASP A 302 18.02 13.75 -1.65
CA ASP A 302 19.14 14.30 -0.90
C ASP A 302 19.26 13.61 0.47
N ASP A 303 19.84 12.41 0.50
CA ASP A 303 20.31 11.76 1.73
C ASP A 303 21.50 10.85 1.40
N SER A 304 22.56 10.98 2.19
CA SER A 304 23.75 10.12 2.16
C SER A 304 23.46 8.62 2.38
N LYS A 305 22.33 8.29 3.00
CA LYS A 305 21.92 6.92 3.29
C LYS A 305 21.00 6.38 2.20
N LEU A 306 21.16 5.10 1.90
CA LEU A 306 20.29 4.40 0.96
C LEU A 306 18.84 4.40 1.49
N PRO A 307 17.87 4.95 0.73
CA PRO A 307 16.49 5.06 1.20
C PRO A 307 15.78 3.71 1.19
N ASN A 308 14.87 3.52 2.15
CA ASN A 308 13.91 2.43 2.11
C ASN A 308 12.71 2.78 1.20
N ALA A 309 11.85 1.80 0.90
CA ALA A 309 10.70 1.99 0.02
C ALA A 309 9.72 3.08 0.52
N ARG A 310 9.55 3.22 1.83
CA ARG A 310 8.67 4.25 2.41
C ARG A 310 9.24 5.65 2.17
N GLN A 311 10.54 5.85 2.42
CA GLN A 311 11.22 7.14 2.19
C GLN A 311 11.16 7.53 0.71
N LEU A 312 11.39 6.58 -0.20
CA LEU A 312 11.24 6.82 -1.64
C LEU A 312 9.81 7.21 -2.01
N HIS A 313 8.81 6.52 -1.43
CA HIS A 313 7.41 6.85 -1.68
C HIS A 313 7.06 8.25 -1.18
N GLU A 314 7.46 8.58 0.05
CA GLU A 314 7.25 9.86 0.69
C GLU A 314 7.89 11.00 -0.12
N PHE A 315 9.16 10.82 -0.49
CA PHE A 315 9.89 11.74 -1.36
C PHE A 315 9.14 12.03 -2.67
N VAL A 316 8.66 10.98 -3.34
CA VAL A 316 7.89 11.16 -4.57
C VAL A 316 6.60 11.91 -4.31
N THR A 317 5.83 11.53 -3.28
CA THR A 317 4.53 12.16 -2.98
C THR A 317 4.66 13.63 -2.60
N GLN A 318 5.71 14.02 -1.87
CA GLN A 318 5.97 15.42 -1.50
C GLN A 318 6.34 16.28 -2.71
N ASN A 319 6.93 15.69 -3.75
CA ASN A 319 7.34 16.40 -4.96
C ASN A 319 6.35 16.26 -6.13
N MET A 320 5.20 15.61 -5.92
CA MET A 320 4.20 15.48 -6.99
C MET A 320 3.59 16.84 -7.37
N PRO A 321 3.44 17.13 -8.67
CA PRO A 321 2.77 18.33 -9.12
C PRO A 321 1.29 18.27 -8.72
N THR A 322 0.84 19.29 -8.00
CA THR A 322 -0.56 19.49 -7.58
C THR A 322 -1.08 20.88 -7.94
N ASP A 323 -0.26 21.68 -8.62
CA ASP A 323 -0.53 23.03 -9.11
C ASP A 323 -1.70 23.08 -10.10
N ASN A 324 -1.90 21.99 -10.86
CA ASN A 324 -3.03 21.83 -11.77
C ASN A 324 -4.32 21.37 -11.08
N ILE A 325 -4.31 21.12 -9.77
CA ILE A 325 -5.46 20.68 -8.97
C ILE A 325 -5.98 21.86 -8.15
N ARG A 326 -7.15 22.36 -8.53
CA ARG A 326 -7.78 23.52 -7.87
C ARG A 326 -8.41 23.09 -6.55
N ASN A 327 -8.10 23.81 -5.48
CA ASN A 327 -8.70 23.54 -4.18
C ASN A 327 -10.14 24.07 -4.11
N ILE A 328 -11.11 23.19 -3.82
CA ILE A 328 -12.55 23.48 -3.78
C ILE A 328 -13.04 23.32 -2.34
N ASN A 329 -13.17 24.44 -1.63
CA ASN A 329 -13.56 24.47 -0.20
C ASN A 329 -15.00 24.93 0.02
N SER A 330 -15.67 25.42 -1.02
CA SER A 330 -17.04 25.90 -0.94
C SER A 330 -17.72 25.74 -2.29
N VAL A 331 -19.04 25.94 -2.33
CA VAL A 331 -19.82 25.91 -3.56
C VAL A 331 -19.42 27.08 -4.47
N GLU A 332 -19.05 28.22 -3.90
CA GLU A 332 -18.53 29.37 -4.64
C GLU A 332 -17.20 29.02 -5.32
N HIS A 333 -16.28 28.35 -4.62
CA HIS A 333 -15.03 27.88 -5.25
C HIS A 333 -15.29 26.88 -6.38
N LEU A 334 -16.31 26.03 -6.26
CA LEU A 334 -16.70 25.11 -7.33
C LEU A 334 -17.12 25.89 -8.58
N GLN A 335 -17.92 26.94 -8.38
CA GLN A 335 -18.39 27.81 -9.45
C GLN A 335 -17.23 28.56 -10.12
N GLU A 336 -16.53 29.39 -9.35
CA GLU A 336 -15.49 30.30 -9.85
C GLU A 336 -14.26 29.55 -10.38
N ARG A 337 -13.92 28.40 -9.79
CA ARG A 337 -12.67 27.70 -10.09
C ARG A 337 -12.85 26.48 -10.97
N LEU A 338 -14.05 25.96 -11.22
CA LEU A 338 -14.23 24.84 -12.15
C LEU A 338 -15.27 25.14 -13.21
N ILE A 339 -16.47 25.56 -12.82
CA ILE A 339 -17.60 25.71 -13.75
C ILE A 339 -17.41 26.91 -14.67
N GLU A 340 -17.18 28.11 -14.14
CA GLU A 340 -17.00 29.31 -14.97
C GLU A 340 -15.83 29.17 -15.95
N PRO A 341 -14.63 28.70 -15.55
CA PRO A 341 -13.52 28.51 -16.50
C PRO A 341 -13.79 27.41 -17.53
N LEU A 342 -14.64 26.43 -17.21
CA LEU A 342 -15.02 25.36 -18.13
C LEU A 342 -16.03 25.86 -19.19
N LEU A 343 -16.98 26.71 -18.79
CA LEU A 343 -18.02 27.24 -19.66
C LEU A 343 -17.61 28.52 -20.41
N HIS A 344 -16.51 29.16 -19.97
CA HIS A 344 -16.03 30.40 -20.58
C HIS A 344 -15.84 30.27 -22.11
N PRO A 345 -16.30 31.22 -22.93
CA PRO A 345 -16.22 31.16 -24.39
C PRO A 345 -14.82 30.91 -24.96
N SER A 346 -13.78 31.39 -24.26
CA SER A 346 -12.38 31.18 -24.65
C SER A 346 -11.80 29.84 -24.18
N ASN A 347 -12.55 29.00 -23.46
CA ASN A 347 -12.11 27.66 -23.13
C ASN A 347 -12.17 26.77 -24.38
N GLU A 348 -11.06 26.76 -25.11
CA GLU A 348 -10.87 25.85 -26.25
C GLU A 348 -10.12 24.57 -25.85
N LYS A 349 -9.62 24.50 -24.61
CA LYS A 349 -8.63 23.51 -24.17
C LYS A 349 -9.26 22.33 -23.41
N HIS A 350 -10.27 22.55 -22.57
CA HIS A 350 -10.76 21.53 -21.64
C HIS A 350 -12.16 21.04 -21.99
N ASP A 351 -12.30 19.72 -22.09
CA ASP A 351 -13.57 19.06 -22.45
C ASP A 351 -14.53 18.93 -21.26
N ALA A 352 -13.99 18.82 -20.05
CA ALA A 352 -14.74 18.68 -18.80
C ALA A 352 -13.85 19.07 -17.60
N ALA A 353 -14.46 19.20 -16.43
CA ALA A 353 -13.75 19.32 -15.16
C ALA A 353 -13.93 18.05 -14.32
N ILE A 354 -12.86 17.51 -13.75
CA ILE A 354 -12.86 16.36 -12.85
C ILE A 354 -12.75 16.86 -11.41
N LEU A 355 -13.72 16.50 -10.58
CA LEU A 355 -13.78 16.86 -9.17
C LEU A 355 -13.66 15.61 -8.29
N LEU A 356 -12.71 15.65 -7.36
CA LEU A 356 -12.59 14.65 -6.30
C LEU A 356 -13.09 15.24 -4.97
N LEU A 357 -14.09 14.61 -4.37
CA LEU A 357 -14.51 14.86 -2.99
C LEU A 357 -13.88 13.79 -2.09
N SER A 358 -12.98 14.22 -1.21
CA SER A 358 -12.14 13.35 -0.40
C SER A 358 -12.31 13.66 1.09
N ASP A 359 -12.15 12.63 1.93
CA ASP A 359 -12.05 12.77 3.36
C ASP A 359 -10.60 12.95 3.86
N LYS A 360 -9.63 12.90 2.97
CA LYS A 360 -8.21 13.12 3.26
C LYS A 360 -7.88 14.61 3.34
N TYR A 361 -6.83 14.94 4.07
CA TYR A 361 -6.31 16.31 4.21
C TYR A 361 -5.31 16.70 3.11
N GLU A 362 -4.71 15.71 2.46
CA GLU A 362 -3.72 15.87 1.40
C GLU A 362 -4.20 15.18 0.12
N THR A 363 -3.72 15.68 -1.03
CA THR A 363 -3.98 15.07 -2.33
C THR A 363 -3.32 13.70 -2.38
N GLY A 364 -4.11 12.67 -2.69
CA GLY A 364 -3.56 11.33 -2.89
C GLY A 364 -2.71 11.24 -4.17
N ALA A 365 -1.60 10.49 -4.10
CA ALA A 365 -0.69 10.26 -5.23
C ALA A 365 -1.39 9.82 -6.52
N MET A 366 -2.44 9.00 -6.41
CA MET A 366 -3.22 8.53 -7.54
C MET A 366 -3.94 9.68 -8.25
N PHE A 367 -4.58 10.59 -7.50
CA PHE A 367 -5.30 11.71 -8.09
C PHE A 367 -4.34 12.74 -8.69
N ALA A 368 -3.22 13.01 -8.02
CA ALA A 368 -2.14 13.83 -8.57
C ALA A 368 -1.62 13.28 -9.91
N SER A 369 -1.41 11.97 -9.99
CA SER A 369 -0.98 11.28 -11.22
C SER A 369 -1.98 11.42 -12.36
N VAL A 370 -3.27 11.17 -12.07
CA VAL A 370 -4.35 11.29 -13.05
C VAL A 370 -4.47 12.72 -13.55
N ALA A 371 -4.46 13.69 -12.63
CA ALA A 371 -4.50 15.11 -12.96
C ALA A 371 -3.34 15.49 -13.88
N TYR A 372 -2.12 15.06 -13.54
CA TYR A 372 -0.94 15.31 -14.37
C TYR A 372 -1.06 14.66 -15.76
N GLN A 373 -1.48 13.40 -15.85
CA GLN A 373 -1.60 12.66 -17.13
C GLN A 373 -2.57 13.32 -18.11
N HIS A 374 -3.62 13.98 -17.59
CA HIS A 374 -4.74 14.52 -18.35
C HIS A 374 -4.85 16.05 -18.29
N ARG A 375 -3.82 16.73 -17.77
CA ARG A 375 -3.73 18.18 -17.55
C ARG A 375 -4.03 19.05 -18.77
N ASP A 376 -3.86 18.49 -19.97
CA ASP A 376 -4.10 19.22 -21.21
C ASP A 376 -5.52 19.13 -21.73
N LYS A 377 -6.36 18.26 -21.14
CA LYS A 377 -7.71 17.95 -21.62
C LYS A 377 -8.80 18.26 -20.62
N PHE A 378 -8.47 18.28 -19.33
CA PHE A 378 -9.45 18.43 -18.26
C PHE A 378 -8.95 19.42 -17.21
N LEU A 379 -9.89 20.15 -16.62
CA LEU A 379 -9.65 20.86 -15.37
C LEU A 379 -9.74 19.87 -14.21
N PHE A 380 -8.92 20.04 -13.18
CA PHE A 380 -8.95 19.20 -11.99
C PHE A 380 -9.24 20.05 -10.77
N GLY A 381 -10.10 19.54 -9.89
CA GLY A 381 -10.30 20.11 -8.58
C GLY A 381 -10.48 19.04 -7.50
N GLU A 382 -10.19 19.42 -6.27
CA GLU A 382 -10.32 18.55 -5.11
C GLU A 382 -10.93 19.32 -3.95
N SER A 383 -11.92 18.71 -3.30
CA SER A 383 -12.37 19.08 -1.97
C SER A 383 -11.81 18.07 -0.97
N ARG A 384 -11.17 18.58 0.08
CA ARG A 384 -10.54 17.78 1.13
C ARG A 384 -11.33 17.82 2.44
N ALA A 385 -10.90 17.00 3.41
CA ALA A 385 -11.33 17.06 4.81
C ALA A 385 -12.85 16.95 5.06
N LYS A 386 -13.56 16.09 4.30
CA LYS A 386 -15.01 15.84 4.48
C LYS A 386 -15.86 17.12 4.46
N ASN A 387 -15.69 17.95 3.45
CA ASN A 387 -16.50 19.16 3.29
C ASN A 387 -18.01 18.85 3.23
N LEU A 388 -18.72 19.13 4.33
CA LEU A 388 -20.14 18.80 4.47
C LEU A 388 -21.04 19.63 3.55
N ALA A 389 -20.64 20.85 3.20
CA ALA A 389 -21.43 21.71 2.30
C ALA A 389 -21.43 21.10 0.89
N LEU A 390 -20.26 20.78 0.35
CA LEU A 390 -20.14 20.13 -0.95
C LEU A 390 -20.70 18.70 -0.93
N ALA A 391 -20.56 17.98 0.18
CA ALA A 391 -21.18 16.67 0.33
C ALA A 391 -22.71 16.75 0.20
N LYS A 392 -23.33 17.77 0.81
CA LYS A 392 -24.78 17.99 0.69
C LYS A 392 -25.17 18.37 -0.74
N GLU A 393 -24.41 19.27 -1.37
CA GLU A 393 -24.63 19.71 -2.75
C GLU A 393 -24.67 18.52 -3.73
N PHE A 394 -23.78 17.55 -3.54
CA PHE A 394 -23.66 16.38 -4.41
C PHE A 394 -24.37 15.12 -3.88
N ASP A 395 -25.27 15.20 -2.90
CA ASP A 395 -25.90 14.03 -2.21
C ASP A 395 -24.88 12.92 -1.89
N LEU A 396 -23.74 13.32 -1.34
CA LEU A 396 -22.61 12.43 -1.08
C LEU A 396 -22.82 11.63 0.20
N LYS A 397 -23.00 10.31 0.04
CA LYS A 397 -23.19 9.39 1.17
C LYS A 397 -21.89 8.76 1.67
N ARG A 398 -20.87 8.63 0.80
CA ARG A 398 -19.60 7.97 1.11
C ARG A 398 -18.46 8.64 0.36
N TYR A 399 -17.34 8.82 1.06
CA TYR A 399 -16.08 9.25 0.47
C TYR A 399 -15.23 8.04 0.03
N PRO A 400 -14.30 8.22 -0.92
CA PRO A 400 -14.21 9.38 -1.83
C PRO A 400 -15.27 9.30 -2.94
N LEU A 401 -15.65 10.45 -3.50
CA LEU A 401 -16.43 10.52 -4.75
C LEU A 401 -15.63 11.22 -5.83
N LEU A 402 -15.50 10.57 -6.98
CA LEU A 402 -14.95 11.16 -8.19
C LEU A 402 -16.11 11.43 -9.17
N LEU A 403 -16.19 12.65 -9.68
CA LEU A 403 -17.21 13.07 -10.64
C LEU A 403 -16.62 13.97 -11.72
N ALA A 404 -17.27 14.03 -12.86
CA ALA A 404 -16.97 14.94 -13.96
C ALA A 404 -18.13 15.93 -14.15
N LEU A 405 -17.78 17.20 -14.28
CA LEU A 405 -18.66 18.28 -14.72
C LEU A 405 -18.45 18.45 -16.21
N VAL A 406 -19.52 18.23 -16.98
CA VAL A 406 -19.49 18.23 -18.43
C VAL A 406 -20.38 19.35 -18.93
N PRO A 407 -19.94 20.25 -19.84
CA PRO A 407 -20.81 21.30 -20.37
C PRO A 407 -22.09 20.72 -20.99
N ALA A 408 -23.26 21.12 -20.47
CA ALA A 408 -24.54 20.63 -20.97
C ALA A 408 -24.73 21.06 -22.42
N GLY A 409 -25.07 20.11 -23.28
CA GLY A 409 -25.16 20.31 -24.72
C GLY A 409 -26.56 20.33 -25.24
N HIS A 410 -27.40 21.25 -24.77
CA HIS A 410 -28.77 21.36 -25.21
C HIS A 410 -29.04 22.73 -25.85
N GLY A 411 -29.40 22.70 -27.15
CA GLY A 411 -30.09 23.81 -27.82
C GLY A 411 -29.19 24.75 -28.62
N ASP A 412 -29.71 25.19 -29.77
CA ASP A 412 -29.10 26.17 -30.67
C ASP A 412 -29.37 27.62 -30.20
N GLU A 413 -29.75 27.84 -28.93
CA GLU A 413 -30.02 29.16 -28.37
C GLU A 413 -29.41 29.28 -26.96
N GLU A 414 -28.61 30.34 -26.78
CA GLU A 414 -28.02 30.82 -25.52
C GLU A 414 -26.98 29.91 -24.84
N TYR A 415 -25.91 30.52 -24.32
CA TYR A 415 -24.91 29.82 -23.51
C TYR A 415 -25.64 29.24 -22.29
N ASN A 416 -25.89 27.94 -22.28
CA ASN A 416 -26.48 27.32 -21.11
C ASN A 416 -25.39 27.21 -20.02
N ASP A 417 -25.56 27.92 -18.91
CA ASP A 417 -24.62 27.96 -17.77
C ASP A 417 -24.62 26.65 -16.95
N GLU A 418 -25.14 25.56 -17.52
CA GLU A 418 -25.37 24.30 -16.84
C GLU A 418 -24.29 23.26 -17.17
N VAL A 419 -23.97 22.44 -16.17
CA VAL A 419 -23.07 21.29 -16.29
C VAL A 419 -23.79 20.00 -15.94
N ASP A 420 -23.63 18.99 -16.78
CA ASP A 420 -24.05 17.62 -16.50
C ASP A 420 -23.06 16.96 -15.53
N LEU A 421 -23.60 16.22 -14.56
CA LEU A 421 -22.81 15.50 -13.56
C LEU A 421 -22.66 14.03 -13.95
N VAL A 422 -21.43 13.60 -14.23
CA VAL A 422 -21.11 12.19 -14.48
C VAL A 422 -20.32 11.62 -13.31
N ARG A 423 -20.91 10.69 -12.55
CA ARG A 423 -20.23 10.06 -11.40
C ARG A 423 -19.40 8.86 -11.84
N PHE A 424 -18.26 8.66 -11.18
CA PHE A 424 -17.49 7.43 -11.28
C PHE A 424 -18.01 6.42 -10.26
N HIS A 425 -18.42 5.24 -10.73
CA HIS A 425 -19.08 4.21 -9.92
C HIS A 425 -18.24 2.94 -9.68
N ASN A 426 -17.09 2.81 -10.34
CA ASN A 426 -16.26 1.63 -10.22
C ASN A 426 -15.35 1.70 -8.99
N HIS A 427 -14.70 0.58 -8.66
CA HIS A 427 -13.61 0.59 -7.68
C HIS A 427 -12.53 1.58 -8.16
N PRO A 428 -12.07 2.51 -7.31
CA PRO A 428 -11.11 3.54 -7.71
C PRO A 428 -9.70 2.95 -7.78
N ASP A 429 -9.36 2.37 -8.91
CA ASP A 429 -7.98 2.08 -9.30
C ASP A 429 -7.56 2.95 -10.49
N LEU A 430 -6.26 3.10 -10.68
CA LEU A 430 -5.72 4.01 -11.69
C LEU A 430 -6.12 3.62 -13.12
N GLU A 431 -6.26 2.33 -13.41
CA GLU A 431 -6.59 1.85 -14.75
C GLU A 431 -8.06 2.15 -15.07
N THR A 432 -8.97 1.86 -14.15
CA THR A 432 -10.40 2.12 -14.35
C THR A 432 -10.71 3.60 -14.40
N ILE A 433 -10.04 4.44 -13.59
CA ILE A 433 -10.17 5.90 -13.64
C ILE A 433 -9.70 6.44 -14.99
N ASN A 434 -8.51 6.03 -15.46
CA ASN A 434 -7.99 6.47 -16.75
C ASN A 434 -8.91 6.06 -17.91
N LYS A 435 -9.40 4.81 -17.93
CA LYS A 435 -10.38 4.35 -18.92
C LYS A 435 -11.69 5.12 -18.88
N TRP A 436 -12.12 5.58 -17.71
CA TRP A 436 -13.32 6.42 -17.59
C TRP A 436 -13.08 7.83 -18.14
N ILE A 437 -11.94 8.46 -17.80
CA ILE A 437 -11.56 9.79 -18.32
C ILE A 437 -11.39 9.77 -19.84
N ASP A 438 -10.75 8.73 -20.39
CA ASP A 438 -10.58 8.59 -21.85
C ASP A 438 -11.93 8.46 -22.58
N ARG A 439 -12.91 7.79 -21.96
CA ARG A 439 -14.28 7.71 -22.49
C ARG A 439 -15.01 9.05 -22.45
N LEU A 440 -14.82 9.84 -21.39
CA LEU A 440 -15.35 11.21 -21.32
C LEU A 440 -14.82 12.06 -22.47
N HIS A 441 -13.50 12.04 -22.69
CA HIS A 441 -12.87 12.77 -23.79
C HIS A 441 -13.42 12.34 -25.16
N THR A 442 -13.54 11.04 -25.40
CA THR A 442 -14.05 10.51 -26.69
C THR A 442 -15.50 10.93 -26.95
N THR A 443 -16.31 10.96 -25.89
CA THR A 443 -17.71 11.40 -25.97
C THR A 443 -17.80 12.90 -26.28
N GLN A 444 -17.01 13.72 -25.57
CA GLN A 444 -16.99 15.17 -25.76
C GLN A 444 -16.43 15.59 -27.12
N THR A 445 -15.33 14.99 -27.56
CA THR A 445 -14.76 15.26 -28.89
C THR A 445 -15.74 14.92 -30.02
N THR A 446 -16.54 13.85 -29.86
CA THR A 446 -17.59 13.49 -30.83
C THR A 446 -18.71 14.53 -30.86
N LEU A 447 -19.16 15.00 -29.69
CA LEU A 447 -20.18 16.06 -29.58
C LEU A 447 -19.65 17.40 -30.12
N GLY A 448 -18.42 17.79 -29.79
CA GLY A 448 -17.76 18.99 -30.27
C GLY A 448 -17.57 19.02 -31.79
N ARG A 449 -17.21 17.87 -32.40
CA ARG A 449 -17.14 17.74 -33.87
C ARG A 449 -18.51 17.97 -34.53
N ARG A 450 -19.58 17.42 -33.96
CA ARG A 450 -20.96 17.64 -34.46
C ARG A 450 -21.37 19.11 -34.35
N ARG A 451 -21.04 19.80 -33.25
CA ARG A 451 -21.29 21.24 -33.09
C ARG A 451 -20.53 22.09 -34.13
N ARG A 452 -19.24 21.80 -34.36
CA ARG A 452 -18.45 22.51 -35.39
C ARG A 452 -18.97 22.27 -36.81
N GLN A 453 -19.48 21.08 -37.10
CA GLN A 453 -20.11 20.77 -38.39
C GLN A 453 -21.45 21.49 -38.59
N ARG A 454 -22.28 21.62 -37.54
CA ARG A 454 -23.52 22.42 -37.58
C ARG A 454 -23.24 23.90 -37.80
N ARG A 455 -22.35 24.51 -37.01
CA ARG A 455 -21.96 25.92 -37.18
C ARG A 455 -21.40 26.22 -38.58
N LYS A 456 -20.59 25.32 -39.15
CA LYS A 456 -20.10 25.48 -40.54
C LYS A 456 -21.20 25.40 -41.58
N LYS A 457 -22.29 24.68 -41.30
CA LYS A 457 -23.43 24.53 -42.21
C LYS A 457 -24.34 25.75 -42.14
N GLU A 458 -24.64 26.23 -40.93
CA GLU A 458 -25.39 27.48 -40.70
C GLU A 458 -24.71 28.70 -41.33
N VAL A 459 -23.39 28.84 -41.15
CA VAL A 459 -22.61 29.90 -41.80
C VAL A 459 -22.63 29.76 -43.32
N HIS A 460 -22.77 28.55 -43.87
CA HIS A 460 -22.81 28.36 -45.33
C HIS A 460 -24.20 28.63 -45.93
N ASP A 461 -25.26 28.48 -45.13
CA ASP A 461 -26.65 28.73 -45.52
C ASP A 461 -27.04 30.23 -45.35
N GLU A 462 -26.20 31.04 -44.69
CA GLU A 462 -26.37 32.51 -44.54
C GLU A 462 -25.67 33.37 -45.62
N PHE A 463 -24.93 32.78 -46.57
CA PHE A 463 -24.23 33.49 -47.66
C PHE A 463 -24.74 33.15 -49.06
#